data_AF-A0AAX1Q765-F1
#
_entry.id   AF-A0AAX1Q765-F1
#
_cell.length_a   1.000
_cell.length_b   1.000
_cell.length_c   1.000
_cell.angle_alpha   90.00
_cell.angle_beta   90.00
_cell.angle_gamma   90.00
#
_symmetry.space_group_name_H-M   'P 1'
#
loop_
_entity.id
_entity.type
_entity.pdbx_description
1 polymer ?
#
loop_
_entity_poly.entity_id
_entity_poly.type
_entity_poly.pdbx_seq_one_letter_code
_entity_poly.pdbx_strand_id
1 'polypeptide(L)' 'MKNENSYTEMMKSLAHSRRNRKDESLLQMYIQMVIDDSLFKRKKEILETEINNALDTGDQQTFYKLAEKYADLMKSTT' A
#
# COMPACT_ATOMS: atom_id res chain seq x y z
N MET A 1 -5.20 -36.82 37.71
CA MET A 1 -4.32 -35.73 37.19
C MET A 1 -4.38 -35.66 35.65
N LYS A 2 -5.53 -35.33 35.04
CA LYS A 2 -5.68 -35.31 33.56
C LYS A 2 -6.08 -33.94 32.96
N ASN A 3 -6.47 -32.95 33.77
CA ASN A 3 -7.01 -31.69 33.26
C ASN A 3 -5.99 -30.54 33.12
N GLU A 4 -4.89 -30.55 33.88
CA GLU A 4 -3.91 -29.45 33.84
C GLU A 4 -3.15 -29.42 32.50
N ASN A 5 -2.72 -30.59 32.01
CA ASN A 5 -2.06 -30.72 30.71
C ASN A 5 -2.98 -30.34 29.54
N SER A 6 -4.28 -30.61 29.63
CA SER A 6 -5.24 -30.27 28.57
C SER A 6 -5.48 -28.77 28.46
N TYR A 7 -5.53 -28.05 29.58
CA TYR A 7 -5.73 -26.61 29.58
C TYR A 7 -4.48 -25.87 29.10
N THR A 8 -3.29 -26.32 29.51
CA THR A 8 -2.03 -25.77 29.02
C THR A 8 -1.86 -25.99 27.51
N GLU A 9 -2.20 -27.17 26.99
CA GLU A 9 -2.17 -27.44 25.54
C GLU A 9 -3.20 -26.60 24.76
N MET A 10 -4.40 -26.38 25.34
CA MET A 10 -5.39 -25.46 24.75
C MET A 10 -4.88 -24.02 24.71
N MET A 11 -4.21 -23.54 25.76
CA MET A 11 -3.64 -22.19 25.78
C MET A 11 -2.47 -22.03 24.81
N LYS A 12 -1.64 -23.07 24.63
CA LYS A 12 -0.59 -23.09 23.60
C LYS A 12 -1.19 -23.01 22.20
N SER A 13 -2.22 -23.80 21.89
CA SER A 13 -2.87 -23.78 20.56
C SER A 13 -3.57 -22.44 20.27
N LEU A 14 -4.18 -21.82 21.28
CA LEU A 14 -4.73 -20.47 21.20
C LEU A 14 -3.64 -19.41 20.99
N ALA A 15 -2.47 -19.54 21.62
CA ALA A 15 -1.35 -18.63 21.41
C ALA A 15 -0.75 -18.77 19.99
N HIS A 16 -0.60 -20.00 19.48
CA HIS A 16 -0.14 -20.26 18.12
C HIS A 16 -1.11 -19.74 17.06
N SER A 17 -2.41 -20.01 17.19
CA SER A 17 -3.42 -19.49 16.25
C SER A 17 -3.49 -17.96 16.24
N ARG A 18 -3.33 -17.30 17.40
CA ARG A 18 -3.23 -15.83 17.48
C ARG A 18 -1.96 -15.29 16.80
N ARG A 19 -0.82 -15.98 16.93
CA ARG A 19 0.42 -15.61 16.23
C ARG A 19 0.26 -15.77 14.71
N ASN A 20 -0.25 -16.90 14.24
CA ASN A 20 -0.47 -17.13 12.82
C ASN A 20 -1.41 -16.09 12.19
N ARG A 21 -2.49 -15.71 12.90
CA ARG A 21 -3.38 -14.61 12.45
C ARG A 21 -2.68 -13.25 12.37
N LYS A 22 -1.78 -12.96 13.32
CA LYS A 22 -0.96 -11.73 13.26
C LYS A 22 0.00 -11.77 12.08
N ASP A 23 0.64 -12.91 11.82
CA ASP A 23 1.57 -13.07 10.71
C ASP A 23 0.85 -12.96 9.35
N GLU A 24 -0.33 -13.57 9.22
CA GLU A 24 -1.22 -13.41 8.05
C GLU A 24 -1.64 -11.94 7.86
N SER A 25 -2.00 -11.26 8.95
CA SER A 25 -2.36 -9.83 8.91
C SER A 25 -1.19 -8.94 8.49
N LEU A 26 0.03 -9.23 8.95
CA LEU A 26 1.23 -8.50 8.54
C LEU A 26 1.55 -8.77 7.07
N LEU A 27 1.45 -10.01 6.61
CA LEU A 27 1.67 -10.37 5.21
C LEU A 27 0.68 -9.65 4.28
N GLN A 28 -0.60 -9.62 4.64
CA GLN A 28 -1.61 -8.87 3.88
C GLN A 28 -1.29 -7.37 3.82
N MET A 29 -0.85 -6.77 4.94
CA MET A 29 -0.41 -5.38 4.97
C MET A 29 0.78 -5.13 4.05
N TYR A 30 1.79 -6.01 4.04
CA TYR A 30 2.95 -5.90 3.14
C TYR A 30 2.55 -6.03 1.68
N ILE A 31 1.67 -6.98 1.35
CA ILE A 31 1.15 -7.13 -0.02
C ILE A 31 0.46 -5.84 -0.46
N GLN A 32 -0.41 -5.28 0.40
CA GLN A 32 -1.13 -4.05 0.09
C GLN A 32 -0.16 -2.88 -0.11
N MET A 33 0.82 -2.72 0.77
CA MET A 33 1.84 -1.68 0.66
C MET A 33 2.60 -1.78 -0.66
N VAL A 34 3.06 -2.98 -1.06
CA VAL A 34 3.79 -3.16 -2.32
C VAL A 34 2.91 -2.81 -3.53
N ILE A 35 1.63 -3.19 -3.50
CA ILE A 35 0.67 -2.85 -4.55
C ILE A 35 0.47 -1.34 -4.61
N ASP A 36 0.20 -0.69 -3.48
CA ASP A 36 -0.04 0.75 -3.40
C ASP A 36 1.19 1.53 -3.88
N ASP A 37 2.38 1.13 -3.45
CA ASP A 37 3.65 1.75 -3.83
C ASP A 37 3.92 1.63 -5.34
N SER A 38 3.60 0.47 -5.92
CA SER A 38 3.73 0.21 -7.36
C SER A 38 2.73 1.05 -8.17
N LEU A 39 1.47 1.10 -7.72
CA LEU A 39 0.43 1.91 -8.36
C LEU A 39 0.76 3.40 -8.28
N PHE A 40 1.27 3.86 -7.14
CA PHE A 40 1.69 5.24 -6.93
C PHE A 40 2.83 5.61 -7.90
N LYS A 41 3.91 4.82 -7.92
CA LYS A 41 5.05 5.03 -8.81
C LYS A 41 4.61 5.09 -10.27
N ARG A 42 3.76 4.16 -10.71
CA ARG A 42 3.29 4.14 -12.09
C ARG A 42 2.45 5.37 -12.45
N LYS A 43 1.54 5.79 -11.58
CA LYS A 43 0.72 6.99 -11.80
C LYS A 43 1.59 8.24 -11.86
N LYS A 44 2.58 8.33 -10.97
CA LYS A 44 3.54 9.42 -10.94
C LYS A 44 4.33 9.52 -12.25
N GLU A 45 4.93 8.41 -12.70
CA GLU A 45 5.69 8.36 -13.96
C GLU A 45 4.86 8.80 -15.17
N ILE A 46 3.61 8.35 -15.26
CA ILE A 46 2.70 8.72 -16.35
C ILE A 46 2.46 10.24 -16.32
N LEU A 47 2.11 10.79 -15.17
CA LEU A 47 1.86 12.24 -15.03
C LEU A 47 3.11 13.05 -15.36
N GLU A 48 4.30 12.67 -14.87
CA GLU A 48 5.55 13.36 -15.19
C GLU A 48 5.85 13.33 -16.69
N THR A 49 5.63 12.18 -17.34
CA THR A 49 5.82 12.04 -18.79
C THR A 49 4.85 12.92 -19.57
N GLU A 50 3.57 12.92 -19.22
CA GLU A 50 2.56 13.73 -19.90
C GLU A 50 2.75 15.24 -19.66
N ILE A 51 3.19 15.63 -18.45
CA ILE A 51 3.54 17.01 -18.13
C ILE A 51 4.71 17.48 -18.98
N ASN A 52 5.77 16.67 -19.09
CA ASN A 52 6.92 17.00 -19.93
C ASN A 52 6.51 17.14 -21.39
N ASN A 53 5.67 16.24 -21.91
CA ASN A 53 5.14 16.34 -23.27
C ASN A 53 4.30 17.61 -23.47
N ALA A 54 3.49 18.01 -22.48
CA ALA A 54 2.72 19.25 -22.54
C ALA A 54 3.62 20.49 -22.54
N LEU A 55 4.74 20.46 -21.80
CA LEU A 55 5.75 21.51 -21.84
C LEU A 55 6.45 21.59 -23.20
N ASP A 56 6.85 20.44 -23.75
CA ASP A 56 7.53 20.35 -25.06
C ASP A 56 6.65 20.86 -26.21
N THR A 57 5.34 20.63 -26.11
CA THR A 57 4.36 21.09 -27.11
C THR A 57 3.80 22.49 -26.84
N GLY A 58 4.13 23.10 -25.70
CA GLY A 58 3.60 24.40 -25.29
C GLY A 58 2.11 24.39 -24.92
N ASP A 59 1.51 23.21 -24.67
CA ASP A 59 0.10 23.07 -24.29
C ASP A 59 -0.11 23.42 -22.82
N GLN A 60 -0.35 24.71 -22.58
CA GLN A 60 -0.57 25.25 -21.23
C GLN A 60 -1.80 24.66 -20.54
N GLN A 61 -2.91 24.42 -21.26
CA GLN A 61 -4.12 23.89 -20.62
C GLN A 61 -3.90 22.48 -20.10
N THR A 62 -3.30 21.63 -20.94
CA THR A 62 -2.96 20.26 -20.57
C THR A 62 -1.95 20.24 -19.43
N PHE A 63 -0.92 21.11 -19.49
CA PHE A 63 0.05 21.26 -18.40
C PHE A 63 -0.62 21.55 -17.05
N TYR A 64 -1.46 22.59 -16.96
CA TYR A 64 -2.08 22.97 -15.68
C TYR A 64 -2.98 21.86 -15.13
N LYS A 65 -3.76 21.20 -15.99
CA LYS A 65 -4.62 20.08 -15.60
C LYS A 65 -3.82 18.88 -15.07
N LEU A 66 -2.69 18.57 -15.71
CA LEU A 66 -1.83 17.47 -15.28
C LEU A 66 -1.05 17.84 -14.00
N ALA A 67 -0.61 19.08 -13.87
CA ALA A 67 0.07 19.59 -12.68
C ALA A 67 -0.84 19.54 -11.44
N GLU A 68 -2.13 19.88 -11.58
CA GLU A 68 -3.12 19.74 -10.51
C GLU A 68 -3.26 18.27 -10.07
N LYS A 69 -3.43 17.35 -11.02
CA LYS A 69 -3.50 15.91 -10.73
C LYS A 69 -2.24 15.38 -10.05
N TYR A 70 -1.07 15.86 -10.48
CA TYR A 70 0.21 15.50 -9.86
C TYR A 70 0.28 16.03 -8.42
N ALA A 71 -0.13 17.28 -8.18
CA ALA A 71 -0.16 17.85 -6.84
C ALA A 71 -1.10 17.06 -5.90
N ASP A 72 -2.28 16.66 -6.39
CA ASP A 72 -3.21 15.85 -5.61
C ASP A 72 -2.69 14.43 -5.35
N LEU A 73 -2.01 13.82 -6.32
CA LEU A 73 -1.32 12.55 -6.13
C LEU A 73 -0.27 12.66 -5.01
N MET A 74 0.53 13.73 -4.99
CA MET A 74 1.55 13.94 -3.96
C MET A 74 0.96 14.18 -2.56
N LYS A 75 -0.20 14.85 -2.46
CA LYS A 75 -0.89 15.03 -1.16
C LYS A 75 -1.39 13.72 -0.57
N SER A 76 -1.82 12.76 -1.40
CA SER A 76 -2.29 11.46 -0.93
C SER A 76 -1.21 10.58 -0.29
N THR A 77 0.05 11.01 -0.32
CA THR A 77 1.21 10.30 0.25
C THR A 77 1.70 10.91 1.58
N THR A 78 1.12 12.04 2.02
CA THR A 78 1.45 12.71 3.30
C THR A 78 0.36 12.47 4.32
#